data_AF-A0A7C3TLX0-F1
#
_entry.id   AF-A0A7C3TLX0-F1
#
_cell.length_a   1.000
_cell.length_b   1.000
_cell.length_c   1.000
_cell.angle_alpha   90.00
_cell.angle_beta   90.00
_cell.angle_gamma   90.00
#
_symmetry.space_group_name_H-M   'P 1'
#
loop_
_entity.id
_entity.type
_entity.pdbx_description
1 polymer ?
#
loop_
_entity_poly.entity_id
_entity_poly.type
_entity_poly.pdbx_seq_one_letter_code
_entity_poly.pdbx_strand_id
1 'polypeptide(L)' 'MDLPDDVTKGEIVTCPDCGLDFEVYKINPDGISLKRAESIGEDWGE' A
#
# COMPACT_ATOMS: atom_id res chain seq x y z
N MET A 1 -12.51 0.04 -2.91
CA MET A 1 -11.12 0.24 -3.38
C MET A 1 -10.81 -0.94 -4.25
N ASP A 2 -10.84 -0.73 -5.56
CA ASP A 2 -10.44 -1.75 -6.53
C ASP A 2 -8.92 -1.69 -6.66
N LEU A 3 -8.26 -2.80 -6.36
CA LEU A 3 -6.83 -2.98 -6.57
C LEU A 3 -6.64 -3.73 -7.89
N PRO A 4 -5.60 -3.41 -8.67
CA PRO A 4 -5.28 -4.18 -9.86
C PRO A 4 -4.99 -5.65 -9.49
N ASP A 5 -5.40 -6.59 -10.34
CA ASP A 5 -5.18 -8.03 -10.13
C ASP A 5 -3.68 -8.40 -10.06
N ASP A 6 -2.81 -7.54 -10.60
CA ASP A 6 -1.35 -7.72 -10.62
C ASP A 6 -0.64 -7.07 -9.41
N VAL A 7 -1.39 -6.72 -8.36
CA VAL A 7 -0.79 -6.10 -7.18
C VAL A 7 0.17 -7.06 -6.49
N THR A 8 1.37 -6.57 -6.17
CA THR A 8 2.43 -7.38 -5.55
C THR A 8 2.71 -6.97 -4.11
N LYS A 9 3.27 -7.90 -3.33
CA LYS A 9 3.69 -7.60 -1.95
C LYS A 9 4.82 -6.57 -1.96
N GLY A 10 4.65 -5.48 -1.22
CA GLY A 10 5.56 -4.34 -1.18
C GLY A 10 5.15 -3.20 -2.13
N GLU A 11 4.12 -3.40 -2.95
CA GLU A 11 3.60 -2.34 -3.80
C GLU A 11 2.87 -1.27 -2.98
N ILE A 12 3.05 0.00 -3.39
CA ILE A 12 2.37 1.16 -2.83
C ILE A 12 1.13 1.45 -3.67
N VAL A 13 -0.02 1.50 -3.01
CA VAL A 13 -1.33 1.75 -3.62
C VAL A 13 -1.94 2.99 -2.98
N THR A 14 -2.34 3.96 -3.80
CA THR A 14 -2.98 5.19 -3.32
C THR A 14 -4.49 4.99 -3.26
N CYS A 15 -5.11 5.32 -2.14
CA CYS A 15 -6.56 5.25 -2.00
C CYS A 15 -7.21 6.43 -2.76
N PRO A 16 -8.07 6.18 -3.76
CA PRO A 16 -8.71 7.26 -4.52
C PRO A 16 -9.77 8.03 -3.72
N ASP A 17 -10.23 7.48 -2.60
CA ASP A 17 -11.26 8.09 -1.74
C ASP A 17 -10.65 9.07 -0.72
N CYS A 18 -9.53 8.69 -0.08
CA CYS A 18 -8.89 9.50 0.96
C CYS A 18 -7.52 10.08 0.58
N GLY A 19 -6.95 9.68 -0.56
CA GLY A 19 -5.65 10.14 -1.03
C GLY A 19 -4.44 9.64 -0.23
N LEU A 20 -4.65 8.71 0.71
CA LEU A 20 -3.56 8.12 1.49
C LEU A 20 -2.88 6.98 0.74
N ASP A 21 -1.58 6.86 0.91
CA ASP A 21 -0.78 5.76 0.39
C ASP A 21 -0.75 4.58 1.36
N PHE A 22 -0.84 3.37 0.80
CA PHE A 22 -0.81 2.12 1.54
C PHE A 22 0.17 1.15 0.91
N GLU A 23 0.91 0.39 1.72
CA GLU A 23 1.77 -0.70 1.24
C GLU A 23 1.06 -2.05 1.40
N VAL A 24 1.14 -2.87 0.36
CA VAL A 24 0.63 -4.24 0.36
C VAL A 24 1.59 -5.14 1.13
N TYR A 25 1.29 -5.40 2.40
CA TYR A 25 2.18 -6.22 3.24
C TYR A 25 1.82 -7.72 3.21
N LYS A 26 0.61 -8.07 2.76
CA LYS A 26 0.16 -9.47 2.67
C LYS A 26 -0.87 -9.66 1.56
N ILE A 27 -0.70 -10.73 0.78
CA ILE A 27 -1.65 -11.18 -0.25
C ILE A 27 -2.09 -12.60 0.13
N ASN A 28 -3.39 -12.80 0.30
CA ASN A 28 -4.00 -14.08 0.62
C ASN A 28 -5.07 -14.40 -0.43
N PRO A 29 -5.47 -15.67 -0.59
CA PRO A 29 -6.57 -16.05 -1.47
C PRO A 29 -7.92 -15.41 -1.08
N ASP A 30 -8.09 -15.03 0.19
CA ASP A 30 -9.32 -14.40 0.71
C ASP A 30 -9.29 -12.85 0.58
N GLY A 31 -8.14 -12.28 0.21
CA GLY A 31 -7.98 -10.83 0.05
C GLY A 31 -6.58 -10.31 0.36
N ILE A 32 -6.43 -8.99 0.23
CA ILE A 32 -5.17 -8.27 0.37
C ILE A 32 -5.19 -7.46 1.66
N SER A 33 -4.09 -7.48 2.41
CA SER A 33 -3.92 -6.66 3.60
C SER A 33 -2.97 -5.49 3.31
N LEU A 34 -3.47 -4.30 3.60
CA LEU A 34 -2.78 -3.02 3.40
C LEU A 34 -2.36 -2.44 4.75
N LYS A 35 -1.15 -1.92 4.84
CA LYS A 35 -0.70 -1.07 5.96
C LYS A 35 -0.53 0.34 5.42
N ARG A 36 -0.65 1.39 6.25
CA ARG A 36 -0.30 2.74 5.79
C ARG A 36 1.14 2.71 5.29
N ALA A 37 1.34 3.18 4.07
CA ALA A 37 2.69 3.50 3.63
C ALA A 37 3.16 4.63 4.54
N GLU A 38 4.37 4.49 5.07
CA GLU A 38 4.98 5.63 5.73
C GLU A 38 5.14 6.71 4.67
N SER A 39 4.41 7.82 4.82
CA SER A 39 4.75 9.05 4.11
C SER A 39 6.23 9.25 4.38
N ILE A 40 7.06 9.28 3.35
CA ILE A 40 8.52 9.50 3.44
C ILE A 40 8.74 10.64 4.44
N GLY A 41 9.01 10.26 5.68
CA GLY A 41 8.88 11.15 6.81
C GLY A 41 10.24 11.71 7.08
N GLU A 42 10.63 12.74 6.33
CA GLU A 42 11.78 13.64 6.53
C GLU A 42 13.17 13.03 6.88
N ASP A 43 13.32 11.70 6.91
CA ASP A 43 14.48 11.00 7.47
C ASP A 43 14.77 9.70 6.68
N TRP A 44 14.59 9.75 5.36
CA TRP A 44 15.20 8.76 4.46
C TRP A 44 16.66 9.16 4.19
N GLY A 45 17.46 9.29 5.25
CA GLY A 45 18.86 9.68 5.14
C GLY A 45 19.47 10.11 6.47
N GLU A 46 20.05 9.15 7.18
CA GLU A 46 21.37 9.37 7.79
C GLU A 46 22.41 8.54 7.02
#